data_AF-A0A7Y7TMC9-F1
#
_entry.id   AF-A0A7Y7TMC9-F1
#
_cell.length_a   1.000
_cell.length_b   1.000
_cell.length_c   1.000
_cell.angle_alpha   90.00
_cell.angle_beta   90.00
_cell.angle_gamma   90.00
#
_symmetry.space_group_name_H-M   'P 1'
#
loop_
_entity.id
_entity.type
_entity.pdbx_description
1 polymer ?
#
loop_
_entity_poly.entity_id
_entity_poly.type
_entity_poly.pdbx_seq_one_letter_code
_entity_poly.pdbx_strand_id
1 'polypeptide(L)'
;MRCLCPKCSTNIELDIYDLPEEGSFNKCPECNSGYVVKKVSFASRALHKDAEITCVECGNNPGTSVYCHECHAIYPDFYITESSSAAKKQFNKFIGSFSRFNKLSAKHTSTTQYTDYGIKSTAGTKGLKLPSQPAQIAAILAIIILVIGAGGYFLYQDRIETKYAERYVRALFGIKSATDLDMKICNRILTEWQSTMAPNPPKATRSESASMASASKDVSSMVKDIGEPPTKFAASNEHINKIFAAYTKIHTFAANPSGSITSYTATVKQLDDEFKNSARLLKAGLPEKISDKLIESKKKYKPLQDF
;
A
#
# COMPACT_ATOMS: atom_id res chain seq x y z
N MET A 1 -25.98 -2.08 4.01
CA MET A 1 -26.35 -2.77 2.76
C MET A 1 -27.03 -4.10 3.07
N ARG A 2 -27.88 -4.59 2.15
CA ARG A 2 -28.53 -5.90 2.25
C ARG A 2 -27.86 -6.87 1.28
N CYS A 3 -27.30 -7.93 1.81
CA CYS A 3 -26.67 -8.98 1.01
C CYS A 3 -27.41 -10.30 1.20
N LEU A 4 -27.50 -11.11 0.15
CA LEU A 4 -28.09 -12.43 0.23
C LEU A 4 -27.04 -13.45 0.67
N CYS A 5 -27.39 -14.28 1.64
CA CYS A 5 -26.59 -15.44 2.00
C CYS A 5 -26.48 -16.40 0.81
N PRO A 6 -25.28 -16.79 0.37
CA PRO A 6 -25.13 -17.68 -0.80
C PRO A 6 -25.65 -19.11 -0.56
N LYS A 7 -25.95 -19.49 0.70
CA LYS A 7 -26.43 -20.83 1.05
C LYS A 7 -27.95 -20.89 1.27
N CYS A 8 -28.51 -19.93 2.00
CA CYS A 8 -29.93 -19.95 2.39
C CYS A 8 -30.75 -18.77 1.85
N SER A 9 -30.13 -17.87 1.10
CA SER A 9 -30.76 -16.68 0.50
C SER A 9 -31.41 -15.72 1.52
N THR A 10 -31.12 -15.84 2.81
CA THR A 10 -31.56 -14.85 3.81
C THR A 10 -30.85 -13.52 3.56
N ASN A 11 -31.59 -12.41 3.67
CA ASN A 11 -31.04 -11.06 3.73
C ASN A 11 -30.18 -10.88 4.99
N ILE A 12 -28.97 -10.38 4.81
CA ILE A 12 -28.03 -10.03 5.87
C ILE A 12 -27.77 -8.54 5.78
N GLU A 13 -27.92 -7.83 6.90
CA GLU A 13 -27.57 -6.42 6.99
C GLU A 13 -26.10 -6.28 7.42
N LEU A 14 -25.34 -5.55 6.61
CA LEU A 14 -23.93 -5.23 6.85
C LEU A 14 -23.74 -3.72 6.76
N ASP A 15 -22.89 -3.15 7.62
CA ASP A 15 -22.48 -1.77 7.46
C ASP A 15 -21.49 -1.65 6.28
N ILE A 16 -21.72 -0.68 5.40
CA ILE A 16 -20.89 -0.45 4.20
C ILE A 16 -19.53 0.12 4.62
N TYR A 17 -19.49 0.91 5.69
CA TYR A 17 -18.28 1.62 6.13
C TYR A 17 -17.23 0.72 6.78
N ASP A 18 -17.63 -0.47 7.23
CA ASP A 18 -16.77 -1.40 7.96
C ASP A 18 -16.07 -2.44 7.05
N LEU A 19 -16.29 -2.39 5.73
CA LEU A 19 -15.79 -3.40 4.81
C LEU A 19 -14.42 -3.01 4.24
N PRO A 20 -13.35 -3.77 4.55
CA PRO A 20 -12.05 -3.53 3.96
C PRO A 20 -12.06 -3.87 2.46
N GLU A 21 -11.23 -3.19 1.67
CA GLU A 21 -11.10 -3.45 0.22
C GLU A 21 -10.71 -4.91 -0.08
N GLU A 22 -9.95 -5.54 0.82
CA GLU A 22 -9.52 -6.95 0.71
C GLU A 22 -10.64 -7.97 0.99
N GLY A 23 -11.78 -7.50 1.49
CA GLY A 23 -12.96 -8.29 1.84
C GLY A 23 -13.00 -8.76 3.29
N SER A 24 -14.21 -9.08 3.75
CA SER A 24 -14.48 -9.52 5.13
C SER A 24 -15.09 -10.92 5.15
N PHE A 25 -14.62 -11.78 6.05
CA PHE A 25 -15.23 -13.08 6.32
C PHE A 25 -16.28 -12.94 7.43
N ASN A 26 -17.51 -13.37 7.13
CA ASN A 26 -18.64 -13.31 8.07
C ASN A 26 -19.38 -14.65 8.10
N LYS A 27 -20.20 -14.87 9.13
CA LYS A 27 -21.09 -16.04 9.24
C LYS A 27 -22.54 -15.60 9.11
N CYS A 28 -23.33 -16.36 8.37
CA CYS A 28 -24.75 -16.07 8.21
C CYS A 28 -25.47 -16.33 9.55
N PRO A 29 -26.29 -15.39 10.05
CA PRO A 29 -26.97 -15.56 11.34
C PRO A 29 -27.96 -16.73 11.33
N GLU A 30 -28.63 -16.98 10.20
CA GLU A 30 -29.66 -18.03 10.08
C GLU A 30 -29.07 -19.44 9.91
N CYS A 31 -28.15 -19.62 8.95
CA CYS A 31 -27.66 -20.96 8.59
C CYS A 31 -26.24 -21.26 9.07
N ASN A 32 -25.60 -20.32 9.78
CA ASN A 32 -24.24 -20.39 10.31
C ASN A 32 -23.15 -20.69 9.27
N SER A 33 -23.45 -20.55 7.98
CA SER A 33 -22.46 -20.78 6.92
C SER A 33 -21.54 -19.57 6.76
N GLY A 34 -20.25 -19.84 6.58
CA GLY A 34 -19.26 -18.79 6.33
C GLY A 34 -19.34 -18.28 4.89
N TYR A 35 -19.31 -16.96 4.74
CA TYR A 35 -19.29 -16.26 3.46
C TYR A 35 -18.25 -15.13 3.49
N VAL A 36 -17.79 -14.73 2.30
CA VAL A 36 -16.85 -13.62 2.13
C VAL A 36 -17.55 -12.55 1.32
N VAL A 37 -17.44 -11.30 1.79
CA VAL A 37 -17.88 -10.11 1.06
C VAL A 37 -16.64 -9.40 0.56
N LYS A 38 -16.52 -9.19 -0.75
CA LYS A 38 -15.37 -8.47 -1.34
C LYS A 38 -15.85 -7.39 -2.30
N LYS A 39 -15.14 -6.28 -2.36
CA LYS A 39 -15.37 -5.22 -3.37
C LYS A 39 -14.75 -5.65 -4.69
N VAL A 40 -15.48 -5.48 -5.78
CA VAL A 40 -15.04 -5.85 -7.13
C VAL A 40 -15.42 -4.72 -8.09
N SER A 41 -14.51 -4.44 -9.03
CA SER A 41 -14.76 -3.43 -10.05
C SER A 41 -15.87 -3.84 -11.02
N PHE A 42 -16.61 -2.85 -11.55
CA PHE A 42 -17.62 -3.05 -12.61
C PHE A 42 -17.10 -3.91 -13.78
N ALA A 43 -15.82 -3.78 -14.15
CA ALA A 43 -15.21 -4.52 -15.25
C ALA A 43 -15.33 -6.05 -15.11
N SER A 44 -15.42 -6.56 -13.88
CA SER A 44 -15.53 -8.00 -13.62
C SER A 44 -16.98 -8.50 -13.58
N ARG A 45 -17.99 -7.63 -13.79
CA ARG A 45 -19.41 -7.99 -13.65
C ARG A 45 -19.81 -9.20 -14.49
N ALA A 46 -19.27 -9.32 -15.71
CA ALA A 46 -19.56 -10.44 -16.60
C ALA A 46 -19.18 -11.82 -16.03
N LEU A 47 -18.41 -11.87 -14.94
CA LEU A 47 -17.98 -13.10 -14.27
C LEU A 47 -18.92 -13.54 -13.13
N HIS A 48 -19.93 -12.74 -12.80
CA HIS A 48 -20.77 -12.94 -11.61
C HIS A 48 -22.26 -12.96 -11.98
N LYS A 49 -23.06 -13.64 -11.15
CA LYS A 49 -24.52 -13.68 -11.33
C LYS A 49 -25.15 -12.44 -10.70
N ASP A 50 -26.21 -11.91 -11.32
CA ASP A 50 -26.87 -10.69 -10.86
C ASP A 50 -27.41 -10.79 -9.42
N ALA A 51 -27.79 -11.98 -8.97
CA ALA A 51 -28.27 -12.20 -7.59
C ALA A 51 -27.18 -12.03 -6.52
N GLU A 52 -25.90 -12.03 -6.90
CA GLU A 52 -24.75 -12.03 -5.99
C GLU A 52 -24.07 -10.65 -5.89
N ILE A 53 -24.55 -9.66 -6.64
CA ILE A 53 -23.93 -8.31 -6.70
C ILE A 53 -24.76 -7.26 -5.97
N THR A 54 -24.07 -6.35 -5.30
CA THR A 54 -24.68 -5.25 -4.56
C THR A 54 -23.90 -3.97 -4.81
N CYS A 55 -24.57 -2.86 -5.16
CA CYS A 55 -23.92 -1.58 -5.45
C CYS A 55 -23.14 -1.07 -4.23
N VAL A 56 -21.90 -0.65 -4.44
CA VAL A 56 -21.04 -0.11 -3.36
C VAL A 56 -21.60 1.18 -2.77
N GLU A 57 -22.25 2.02 -3.60
CA GLU A 57 -22.74 3.34 -3.20
C GLU A 57 -24.01 3.27 -2.33
N CYS A 58 -24.97 2.40 -2.69
CA CYS A 58 -26.28 2.38 -2.03
C CYS A 58 -26.65 1.03 -1.41
N GLY A 59 -25.88 -0.03 -1.65
CA GLY A 59 -26.19 -1.34 -1.09
C GLY A 59 -27.39 -2.05 -1.75
N ASN A 60 -27.88 -1.58 -2.89
CA ASN A 60 -28.98 -2.20 -3.64
C ASN A 60 -28.48 -3.02 -4.84
N ASN A 61 -29.28 -4.00 -5.28
CA ASN A 61 -28.93 -4.82 -6.43
C ASN A 61 -29.10 -4.03 -7.74
N PRO A 62 -28.02 -3.84 -8.53
CA PRO A 62 -28.05 -3.11 -9.80
C PRO A 62 -28.72 -3.87 -10.97
N GLY A 63 -29.11 -5.14 -10.80
CA GLY A 63 -29.69 -5.98 -11.85
C GLY A 63 -28.70 -6.28 -12.97
N THR A 64 -29.11 -6.12 -14.24
CA THR A 64 -28.27 -6.23 -15.45
C THR A 64 -27.88 -4.87 -16.05
N SER A 65 -28.36 -3.77 -15.46
CA SER A 65 -28.16 -2.42 -16.00
C SER A 65 -26.75 -1.87 -15.76
N VAL A 66 -26.22 -1.10 -16.70
CA VAL A 66 -24.90 -0.42 -16.57
C VAL A 66 -24.86 0.67 -15.49
N TYR A 67 -26.01 1.04 -14.94
CA TYR A 67 -26.15 1.97 -13.83
C TYR A 67 -26.99 1.37 -12.70
N CYS A 68 -26.84 1.88 -11.48
CA CYS A 68 -27.71 1.50 -10.37
C CYS A 68 -29.04 2.26 -10.46
N HIS A 69 -30.17 1.55 -10.47
CA HIS A 69 -31.50 2.17 -10.55
C HIS A 69 -31.87 3.03 -9.33
N GLU A 70 -31.22 2.80 -8.18
CA GLU A 70 -31.55 3.44 -6.91
C GLU A 70 -30.71 4.69 -6.65
N CYS A 71 -29.40 4.64 -6.89
CA CYS A 71 -28.51 5.80 -6.69
C CYS A 71 -28.06 6.48 -7.98
N HIS A 72 -28.48 5.98 -9.15
CA HIS A 72 -28.09 6.48 -10.46
C HIS A 72 -26.57 6.48 -10.75
N ALA A 73 -25.77 5.79 -9.93
CA ALA A 73 -24.34 5.63 -10.18
C ALA A 73 -24.12 4.87 -11.50
N ILE A 74 -23.32 5.44 -12.40
CA ILE A 74 -22.97 4.86 -13.70
C ILE A 74 -21.68 4.04 -13.51
N TYR A 75 -21.66 2.81 -14.00
CA TYR A 75 -20.56 1.86 -13.80
C TYR A 75 -20.13 1.69 -12.32
N PRO A 76 -21.06 1.48 -11.38
CA PRO A 76 -20.69 1.39 -9.97
C PRO A 76 -19.85 0.13 -9.73
N ASP A 77 -18.89 0.22 -8.82
CA ASP A 77 -18.28 -0.97 -8.24
C ASP A 77 -19.34 -1.75 -7.42
N PHE A 78 -19.08 -3.04 -7.21
CA PHE A 78 -20.02 -3.93 -6.53
C PHE A 78 -19.36 -4.72 -5.40
N TYR A 79 -20.11 -4.98 -4.34
CA TYR A 79 -19.81 -6.03 -3.38
C TYR A 79 -20.35 -7.36 -3.89
N ILE A 80 -19.57 -8.42 -3.70
CA ILE A 80 -19.93 -9.79 -4.08
C ILE A 80 -19.90 -10.69 -2.84
N THR A 81 -20.95 -11.48 -2.66
CA THR A 81 -21.03 -12.48 -1.59
C THR A 81 -20.71 -13.88 -2.11
N GLU A 82 -19.53 -14.39 -1.76
CA GLU A 82 -19.11 -15.74 -2.14
C GLU A 82 -19.19 -16.70 -0.95
N SER A 83 -19.61 -17.94 -1.20
CA SER A 83 -19.53 -18.99 -0.18
C SER A 83 -18.06 -19.27 0.17
N SER A 84 -17.78 -19.55 1.45
CA SER A 84 -16.43 -19.88 1.91
C SER A 84 -15.78 -21.05 1.17
N SER A 85 -16.56 -21.98 0.63
CA SER A 85 -16.09 -23.09 -0.21
C SER A 85 -15.69 -22.63 -1.61
N ALA A 86 -16.41 -21.66 -2.20
CA ALA A 86 -16.05 -21.04 -3.48
C ALA A 86 -14.81 -20.14 -3.34
N ALA A 87 -14.73 -19.35 -2.26
CA ALA A 87 -13.58 -18.51 -1.95
C ALA A 87 -12.30 -19.37 -1.76
N LYS A 88 -12.38 -20.49 -1.03
CA LYS A 88 -11.27 -21.46 -0.91
C LYS A 88 -10.86 -22.07 -2.25
N LYS A 89 -11.81 -22.37 -3.14
CA LYS A 89 -11.50 -22.90 -4.49
C LYS A 89 -10.82 -21.87 -5.38
N GLN A 90 -11.22 -20.60 -5.34
CA GLN A 90 -10.52 -19.53 -6.07
C GLN A 90 -9.12 -19.29 -5.50
N PHE A 91 -8.96 -19.29 -4.17
CA PHE A 91 -7.66 -19.15 -3.53
C PHE A 91 -6.71 -20.32 -3.88
N ASN A 92 -7.21 -21.56 -3.87
CA ASN A 92 -6.44 -22.73 -4.31
C ASN A 92 -6.10 -22.70 -5.80
N LYS A 93 -6.96 -22.14 -6.66
CA LYS A 93 -6.63 -21.91 -8.09
C LYS A 93 -5.54 -20.85 -8.24
N PHE A 94 -5.57 -19.79 -7.44
CA PHE A 94 -4.57 -18.73 -7.45
C PHE A 94 -3.19 -19.26 -7.00
N ILE A 95 -3.15 -20.01 -5.89
CA ILE A 95 -1.95 -20.70 -5.41
C ILE A 95 -1.45 -21.75 -6.42
N GLY A 96 -2.37 -22.52 -7.01
CA GLY A 96 -2.05 -23.52 -8.04
C GLY A 96 -1.56 -22.92 -9.37
N SER A 97 -1.77 -21.62 -9.61
CA SER A 97 -1.20 -20.90 -10.74
C SER A 97 0.23 -20.44 -10.44
N PHE A 98 0.52 -20.08 -9.18
CA PHE A 98 1.85 -19.72 -8.72
C PHE A 98 2.81 -20.93 -8.69
N SER A 99 2.32 -22.14 -8.38
CA SER A 99 3.14 -23.35 -8.41
C SER A 99 3.57 -23.77 -9.82
N ARG A 100 2.93 -23.27 -10.89
CA ARG A 100 3.39 -23.47 -12.28
C ARG A 100 4.58 -22.59 -12.66
N PHE A 101 4.77 -21.45 -12.00
CA PHE A 101 5.94 -20.58 -12.25
C PHE A 101 7.23 -21.14 -11.63
N ASN A 102 7.15 -22.01 -10.61
CA ASN A 102 8.31 -22.69 -10.04
C ASN A 102 8.73 -23.97 -10.80
N LYS A 103 8.12 -24.30 -11.95
CA LYS A 103 8.50 -25.45 -12.79
C LYS A 103 9.30 -25.09 -14.04
N LEU A 104 9.84 -23.87 -14.12
CA LEU A 104 10.71 -23.41 -15.22
C LEU A 104 12.19 -23.28 -14.84
N SER A 105 12.71 -24.17 -13.99
CA SER A 105 14.15 -24.34 -13.84
C SER A 105 14.56 -25.81 -13.98
N ALA A 106 15.67 -26.00 -14.69
CA ALA A 106 16.39 -27.23 -14.98
C ALA A 106 15.72 -28.21 -15.98
N LYS A 107 15.98 -27.94 -17.26
CA LYS A 107 16.27 -29.01 -18.23
C LYS A 107 17.36 -29.91 -17.64
N HIS A 108 17.01 -31.11 -17.22
CA HIS A 108 17.91 -32.25 -17.26
C HIS A 108 17.24 -33.34 -18.08
N THR A 109 17.71 -33.46 -19.30
CA THR A 109 17.56 -34.63 -20.15
C THR A 109 18.16 -35.81 -19.40
N SER A 110 17.38 -36.85 -19.12
CA SER A 110 17.92 -38.16 -18.75
C SER A 110 16.98 -39.23 -19.27
N THR A 111 17.39 -39.71 -20.43
CA THR A 111 17.07 -40.94 -21.14
C THR A 111 16.65 -42.09 -20.23
N THR A 112 15.53 -42.70 -20.60
CA THR A 112 15.15 -44.07 -20.26
C THR A 112 16.22 -45.05 -20.74
N GLN A 113 16.88 -45.75 -19.83
CA GLN A 113 17.44 -47.07 -20.11
C GLN A 113 17.13 -48.03 -18.95
N TYR A 114 16.30 -49.01 -19.28
CA TYR A 114 16.17 -50.26 -18.57
C TYR A 114 17.47 -51.05 -18.80
N THR A 115 18.26 -51.23 -17.76
CA THR A 115 19.26 -52.30 -17.71
C THR A 115 19.15 -53.01 -16.38
N ASP A 116 18.52 -54.17 -16.48
CA ASP A 116 18.56 -55.25 -15.51
C ASP A 116 20.02 -55.68 -15.31
N TYR A 117 20.55 -55.42 -14.11
CA TYR A 117 21.78 -56.02 -13.63
C TYR A 117 21.56 -56.47 -12.19
N GLY A 118 21.43 -57.79 -12.03
CA GLY A 118 21.51 -58.45 -10.74
C GLY A 118 22.86 -58.17 -10.08
N ILE A 119 22.84 -57.38 -9.01
CA ILE A 119 23.99 -57.16 -8.15
C ILE A 119 23.84 -58.05 -6.93
N LYS A 120 24.75 -59.01 -6.84
CA LYS A 120 25.00 -59.89 -5.70
C LYS A 120 25.11 -59.08 -4.42
N SER A 121 24.31 -59.48 -3.43
CA SER A 121 24.42 -59.08 -2.04
C SER A 121 25.77 -59.54 -1.48
N THR A 122 26.75 -58.63 -1.42
CA THR A 122 27.93 -58.79 -0.57
C THR A 122 27.72 -58.02 0.73
N ALA A 123 27.45 -58.83 1.75
CA ALA A 123 27.54 -58.56 3.17
C ALA A 123 28.63 -57.56 3.56
N GLY A 124 28.33 -56.70 4.55
CA GLY A 124 29.36 -56.05 5.35
C GLY A 124 29.17 -54.58 5.70
N THR A 125 27.96 -54.00 5.68
CA THR A 125 27.76 -52.69 6.30
C THR A 125 27.77 -52.84 7.82
N LYS A 126 28.92 -52.52 8.43
CA LYS A 126 29.08 -52.29 9.86
C LYS A 126 27.98 -51.31 10.30
N GLY A 127 26.99 -51.82 11.03
CA GLY A 127 25.88 -51.03 11.53
C GLY A 127 26.42 -49.92 12.41
N LEU A 128 26.25 -48.67 11.97
CA LEU A 128 26.26 -47.54 12.88
C LEU A 128 25.18 -47.82 13.92
N LYS A 129 25.60 -48.11 15.16
CA LYS A 129 24.70 -48.12 16.31
C LYS A 129 24.17 -46.69 16.44
N LEU A 130 22.99 -46.42 15.86
CA LEU A 130 22.28 -45.17 16.09
C LEU A 130 22.02 -45.07 17.60
N PRO A 131 22.55 -44.05 18.30
CA PRO A 131 22.16 -43.78 19.67
C PRO A 131 20.65 -43.54 19.72
N SER A 132 20.01 -44.07 20.75
CA SER A 132 18.58 -44.07 21.05
C SER A 132 17.71 -43.09 20.23
N GLN A 133 16.78 -43.65 19.44
CA GLN A 133 15.83 -42.97 18.55
C GLN A 133 15.12 -41.70 19.08
N PRO A 134 14.77 -41.52 20.38
CA PRO A 134 14.12 -40.29 20.82
C PRO A 134 15.00 -39.04 20.74
N ALA A 135 16.32 -39.15 20.91
CA ALA A 135 17.21 -38.00 20.95
C ALA A 135 17.39 -37.34 19.57
N GLN A 136 17.45 -38.15 18.50
CA GLN A 136 17.55 -37.65 17.13
C GLN A 136 16.26 -36.96 16.67
N ILE A 137 15.09 -37.51 17.02
CA ILE A 137 13.79 -36.91 16.70
C ILE A 137 13.63 -35.56 17.41
N ALA A 138 14.02 -35.47 18.69
CA ALA A 138 13.99 -34.22 19.44
C ALA A 138 14.91 -33.14 18.82
N ALA A 139 16.11 -33.51 18.37
CA ALA A 139 17.03 -32.59 17.71
C ALA A 139 16.46 -32.06 16.37
N ILE A 140 15.85 -32.93 15.56
CA ILE A 140 15.22 -32.53 14.29
C ILE A 140 14.04 -31.58 14.55
N LEU A 141 13.18 -31.87 15.53
CA LEU A 141 12.08 -31.00 15.92
C LEU A 141 12.57 -29.62 16.40
N ALA A 142 13.64 -29.59 17.21
CA ALA A 142 14.23 -28.34 17.66
C ALA A 142 14.74 -27.49 16.48
N ILE A 143 15.40 -28.11 15.49
CA ILE A 143 15.85 -27.42 14.27
C ILE A 143 14.66 -26.87 13.48
N ILE A 144 13.59 -27.65 13.31
CA ILE A 144 12.38 -27.20 12.58
C ILE A 144 11.75 -26.00 13.28
N ILE A 145 11.61 -26.04 14.62
CA ILE A 145 11.08 -24.92 15.40
C ILE A 145 11.96 -23.67 15.23
N LEU A 146 13.28 -23.83 15.24
CA LEU A 146 14.23 -22.73 15.04
C LEU A 146 14.10 -22.12 13.65
N VAL A 147 13.97 -22.94 12.59
CA VAL A 147 13.79 -22.48 11.21
C VAL A 147 12.45 -21.77 11.03
N ILE A 148 11.37 -22.30 11.60
CA ILE A 148 10.04 -21.66 11.54
C ILE A 148 10.05 -20.34 12.33
N GLY A 149 10.68 -20.30 13.50
CA GLY A 149 10.82 -19.09 14.32
C GLY A 149 11.62 -18.01 13.61
N ALA A 150 12.79 -18.35 13.07
CA ALA A 150 13.64 -17.42 12.31
C ALA A 150 12.95 -16.93 11.03
N GLY A 151 12.32 -17.83 10.27
CA GLY A 151 11.58 -17.49 9.05
C GLY A 151 10.37 -16.60 9.34
N GLY A 152 9.61 -16.91 10.39
CA GLY A 152 8.47 -16.11 10.84
C GLY A 152 8.89 -14.70 11.27
N TYR A 153 9.99 -14.58 12.02
CA TYR A 153 10.55 -13.29 12.43
C TYR A 153 10.99 -12.45 11.22
N PHE A 154 11.65 -13.06 10.24
CA PHE A 154 12.08 -12.37 9.02
C PHE A 154 10.90 -11.85 8.20
N LEU A 155 9.85 -12.65 8.00
CA LEU A 155 8.63 -12.23 7.30
C LEU A 155 7.88 -11.13 8.06
N TYR A 156 7.89 -11.17 9.39
CA TYR A 156 7.27 -10.14 10.22
C TYR A 156 8.01 -8.80 10.08
N GLN A 157 9.35 -8.81 10.19
CA GLN A 157 10.18 -7.63 9.95
C GLN A 157 9.96 -7.08 8.54
N ASP A 158 9.96 -7.94 7.53
CA ASP A 158 9.75 -7.55 6.14
C ASP A 158 8.41 -6.82 5.92
N ARG A 159 7.34 -7.28 6.57
CA ARG A 159 6.02 -6.62 6.55
C ARG A 159 6.02 -5.27 7.25
N ILE A 160 6.71 -5.13 8.39
CA ILE A 160 6.86 -3.84 9.07
C ILE A 160 7.61 -2.86 8.19
N GLU A 161 8.75 -3.28 7.63
CA GLU A 161 9.58 -2.45 6.76
C GLU A 161 8.81 -2.00 5.51
N THR A 162 8.00 -2.88 4.92
CA THR A 162 7.15 -2.56 3.75
C THR A 162 6.08 -1.53 4.11
N LYS A 163 5.33 -1.74 5.19
CA LYS A 163 4.30 -0.78 5.64
C LYS A 163 4.91 0.58 5.99
N TYR A 164 6.08 0.59 6.60
CA TYR A 164 6.82 1.81 6.90
C TYR A 164 7.19 2.55 5.61
N ALA A 165 7.76 1.84 4.62
CA ALA A 165 8.12 2.42 3.33
C ALA A 165 6.91 3.05 2.60
N GLU A 166 5.75 2.40 2.64
CA GLU A 166 4.51 2.92 2.05
C GLU A 166 4.04 4.23 2.70
N ARG A 167 4.03 4.28 4.04
CA ARG A 167 3.66 5.49 4.78
C ARG A 167 4.67 6.60 4.56
N TYR A 168 5.95 6.26 4.51
CA TYR A 168 7.03 7.20 4.23
C TYR A 168 6.86 7.86 2.85
N VAL A 169 6.64 7.06 1.79
CA VAL A 169 6.45 7.60 0.44
C VAL A 169 5.16 8.42 0.34
N ARG A 170 4.09 8.02 1.05
CA ARG A 170 2.85 8.81 1.14
C ARG A 170 3.10 10.17 1.79
N ALA A 171 3.83 10.22 2.90
CA ALA A 171 4.19 11.47 3.56
C ALA A 171 5.07 12.35 2.66
N LEU A 172 6.06 11.77 1.99
CA LEU A 172 6.91 12.49 1.05
C LEU A 172 6.11 13.11 -0.10
N PHE A 173 5.14 12.37 -0.64
CA PHE A 173 4.20 12.88 -1.64
C PHE A 173 3.35 14.04 -1.11
N GLY A 174 2.81 13.90 0.10
CA GLY A 174 2.04 14.95 0.76
C GLY A 174 2.88 16.23 0.90
N ILE A 175 4.10 16.11 1.45
CA ILE A 175 5.00 17.24 1.65
C ILE A 175 5.32 17.93 0.32
N LYS A 176 5.68 17.17 -0.73
CA LYS A 176 5.98 17.74 -2.06
C LYS A 176 4.78 18.47 -2.65
N SER A 177 3.60 17.85 -2.62
CA SER A 177 2.38 18.43 -3.20
C SER A 177 1.96 19.71 -2.46
N ALA A 178 2.05 19.73 -1.13
CA ALA A 178 1.78 20.91 -0.32
C ALA A 178 2.82 22.01 -0.54
N THR A 179 4.09 21.65 -0.69
CA THR A 179 5.16 22.60 -1.01
C THR A 179 4.94 23.25 -2.36
N ASP A 180 4.55 22.48 -3.39
CA ASP A 180 4.24 23.02 -4.72
C ASP A 180 3.06 23.99 -4.69
N LEU A 181 2.04 23.70 -3.88
CA LEU A 181 0.91 24.59 -3.65
C LEU A 181 1.36 25.91 -3.02
N ASP A 182 2.11 25.84 -1.92
CA ASP A 182 2.57 27.03 -1.19
C ASP A 182 3.53 27.87 -2.04
N MET A 183 4.44 27.23 -2.80
CA MET A 183 5.34 27.91 -3.75
C MET A 183 4.57 28.57 -4.90
N LYS A 184 3.52 27.93 -5.41
CA LYS A 184 2.65 28.54 -6.43
C LYS A 184 1.97 29.80 -5.89
N ILE A 185 1.52 29.78 -4.63
CA ILE A 185 0.92 30.95 -3.96
C ILE A 185 1.96 32.06 -3.76
N CYS A 186 3.17 31.73 -3.27
CA CYS A 186 4.26 32.69 -3.16
C CYS A 186 4.60 33.38 -4.49
N ASN A 187 4.69 32.61 -5.57
CA ASN A 187 4.98 33.15 -6.91
C ASN A 187 3.85 34.03 -7.44
N ARG A 188 2.58 33.67 -7.17
CA ARG A 188 1.44 34.52 -7.51
C ARG A 188 1.49 35.85 -6.76
N ILE A 189 1.68 35.81 -5.43
CA ILE A 189 1.83 36.99 -4.58
C ILE A 189 2.94 37.89 -5.10
N LEU A 190 4.11 37.32 -5.43
CA LEU A 190 5.23 38.07 -5.99
C LEU A 190 4.87 38.76 -7.32
N THR A 191 4.21 38.03 -8.23
CA THR A 191 3.82 38.56 -9.54
C THR A 191 2.82 39.71 -9.41
N GLU A 192 1.81 39.57 -8.55
CA GLU A 192 0.82 40.62 -8.28
C GLU A 192 1.44 41.82 -7.56
N TRP A 193 2.38 41.57 -6.64
CA TRP A 193 3.06 42.65 -5.92
C TRP A 193 3.94 43.47 -6.86
N GLN A 194 4.64 42.81 -7.77
CA GLN A 194 5.46 43.45 -8.81
C GLN A 194 4.61 44.26 -9.79
N SER A 195 3.40 43.82 -10.13
CA SER A 195 2.54 44.55 -11.08
C SER A 195 1.86 45.77 -10.45
N THR A 196 1.53 45.69 -9.16
CA THR A 196 0.83 46.77 -8.44
C THR A 196 1.76 47.79 -7.80
N MET A 197 3.04 47.42 -7.57
CA MET A 197 4.02 48.22 -6.83
C MET A 197 3.49 48.71 -5.47
N ALA A 198 2.59 47.93 -4.86
CA ALA A 198 1.98 48.28 -3.59
C ALA A 198 3.04 48.32 -2.46
N PRO A 199 2.87 49.19 -1.44
CA PRO A 199 3.83 49.25 -0.33
C PRO A 199 3.84 47.98 0.53
N ASN A 200 2.75 47.21 0.52
CA ASN A 200 2.60 45.96 1.28
C ASN A 200 2.30 44.79 0.35
N PRO A 201 2.72 43.55 0.69
CA PRO A 201 2.41 42.37 -0.12
C PRO A 201 0.90 42.10 -0.19
N PRO A 202 0.39 41.67 -1.36
CA PRO A 202 -0.94 41.10 -1.43
C PRO A 202 -1.00 39.84 -0.57
N LYS A 203 -2.17 39.60 0.02
CA LYS A 203 -2.40 38.41 0.86
C LYS A 203 -2.83 37.22 0.01
N ALA A 204 -2.66 36.02 0.55
CA ALA A 204 -3.32 34.84 0.02
C ALA A 204 -4.85 35.04 0.01
N THR A 205 -5.51 34.61 -1.06
CA THR A 205 -6.97 34.65 -1.13
C THR A 205 -7.59 33.70 -0.10
N ARG A 206 -8.87 33.90 0.24
CA ARG A 206 -9.56 33.01 1.19
C ARG A 206 -9.51 31.54 0.77
N SER A 207 -9.66 31.27 -0.54
CA SER A 207 -9.59 29.91 -1.08
C SER A 207 -8.18 29.33 -0.92
N GLU A 208 -7.15 30.11 -1.25
CA GLU A 208 -5.75 29.67 -1.10
C GLU A 208 -5.42 29.37 0.36
N SER A 209 -5.77 30.26 1.29
CA SER A 209 -5.54 30.06 2.73
C SER A 209 -6.25 28.80 3.24
N ALA A 210 -7.46 28.51 2.77
CA ALA A 210 -8.17 27.27 3.11
C ALA A 210 -7.46 26.03 2.56
N SER A 211 -7.00 26.07 1.30
CA SER A 211 -6.24 24.98 0.69
C SER A 211 -4.90 24.73 1.41
N MET A 212 -4.16 25.79 1.75
CA MET A 212 -2.90 25.68 2.50
C MET A 212 -3.14 25.08 3.89
N ALA A 213 -4.18 25.52 4.60
CA ALA A 213 -4.52 24.99 5.93
C ALA A 213 -4.90 23.51 5.88
N SER A 214 -5.70 23.10 4.87
CA SER A 214 -6.03 21.70 4.65
C SER A 214 -4.80 20.87 4.34
N ALA A 215 -3.96 21.31 3.39
CA ALA A 215 -2.74 20.62 3.00
C ALA A 215 -1.78 20.47 4.19
N SER A 216 -1.61 21.52 5.00
CA SER A 216 -0.78 21.50 6.21
C SER A 216 -1.27 20.50 7.25
N LYS A 217 -2.59 20.42 7.45
CA LYS A 217 -3.21 19.42 8.34
C LYS A 217 -2.95 18.00 7.83
N ASP A 218 -3.16 17.76 6.54
CA ASP A 218 -2.99 16.44 5.93
C ASP A 218 -1.53 16.00 5.98
N VAL A 219 -0.59 16.88 5.63
CA VAL A 219 0.86 16.58 5.71
C VAL A 219 1.29 16.30 7.14
N SER A 220 0.84 17.10 8.11
CA SER A 220 1.16 16.88 9.52
C SER A 220 0.64 15.52 10.01
N SER A 221 -0.56 15.11 9.57
CA SER A 221 -1.09 13.78 9.85
C SER A 221 -0.22 12.69 9.23
N MET A 222 0.12 12.81 7.94
CA MET A 222 0.91 11.80 7.24
C MET A 222 2.31 11.63 7.86
N VAL A 223 2.98 12.72 8.25
CA VAL A 223 4.28 12.68 8.91
C VAL A 223 4.17 12.02 10.29
N LYS A 224 3.10 12.32 11.05
CA LYS A 224 2.84 11.65 12.33
C LYS A 224 2.57 10.15 12.15
N ASP A 225 1.87 9.76 11.09
CA ASP A 225 1.48 8.38 10.79
C ASP A 225 2.66 7.48 10.38
N ILE A 226 3.80 8.06 9.99
CA ILE A 226 5.07 7.33 9.77
C ILE A 226 5.43 6.53 11.02
N GLY A 227 5.18 7.07 12.22
CA GLY A 227 5.41 6.42 13.50
C GLY A 227 6.90 6.25 13.83
N GLU A 228 7.20 5.29 14.71
CA GLU A 228 8.58 4.97 15.08
C GLU A 228 9.31 4.24 13.93
N PRO A 229 10.47 4.72 13.50
CA PRO A 229 11.21 4.09 12.41
C PRO A 229 11.86 2.77 12.87
N PRO A 230 11.77 1.70 12.07
CA PRO A 230 12.67 0.56 12.24
C PRO A 230 14.13 1.03 12.18
N THR A 231 15.03 0.35 12.90
CA THR A 231 16.43 0.79 13.09
C THR A 231 17.15 1.11 11.76
N LYS A 232 16.86 0.36 10.69
CA LYS A 232 17.45 0.56 9.36
C LYS A 232 17.00 1.84 8.65
N PHE A 233 15.86 2.42 9.05
CA PHE A 233 15.29 3.63 8.45
C PHE A 233 15.47 4.89 9.29
N ALA A 234 16.20 4.82 10.42
CA ALA A 234 16.40 5.95 11.32
C ALA A 234 16.98 7.19 10.60
N ALA A 235 18.00 7.01 9.74
CA ALA A 235 18.59 8.09 8.95
C ALA A 235 17.59 8.70 7.96
N SER A 236 16.79 7.88 7.27
CA SER A 236 15.75 8.37 6.36
C SER A 236 14.67 9.15 7.10
N ASN A 237 14.30 8.71 8.31
CA ASN A 237 13.37 9.43 9.16
C ASN A 237 13.89 10.82 9.56
N GLU A 238 15.19 10.96 9.80
CA GLU A 238 15.80 12.27 10.02
C GLU A 238 15.68 13.17 8.76
N HIS A 239 15.92 12.61 7.58
CA HIS A 239 15.82 13.35 6.32
C HIS A 239 14.39 13.80 6.00
N ILE A 240 13.37 12.97 6.24
CA ILE A 240 11.98 13.37 5.99
C ILE A 240 11.55 14.47 6.96
N ASN A 241 12.03 14.45 8.22
CA ASN A 241 11.79 15.52 9.18
C ASN A 241 12.46 16.84 8.75
N LYS A 242 13.66 16.79 8.16
CA LYS A 242 14.32 17.99 7.58
C LYS A 242 13.52 18.57 6.41
N ILE A 243 13.00 17.73 5.52
CA ILE A 243 12.12 18.17 4.43
C ILE A 243 10.81 18.76 4.98
N PHE A 244 10.20 18.13 5.98
CA PHE A 244 8.99 18.63 6.61
C PHE A 244 9.22 20.00 7.26
N ALA A 245 10.35 20.19 7.94
CA ALA A 245 10.72 21.49 8.50
C ALA A 245 10.92 22.57 7.42
N ALA A 246 11.56 22.24 6.30
CA ALA A 246 11.69 23.17 5.16
C ALA A 246 10.31 23.55 4.59
N TYR A 247 9.42 22.56 4.45
CA TYR A 247 8.02 22.80 4.08
C TYR A 247 7.31 23.74 5.07
N THR A 248 7.42 23.51 6.39
CA THR A 248 6.78 24.37 7.40
C THR A 248 7.23 25.83 7.29
N LYS A 249 8.49 26.08 6.94
CA LYS A 249 8.99 27.45 6.68
C LYS A 249 8.32 28.07 5.46
N ILE A 250 8.23 27.33 4.35
CA ILE A 250 7.54 27.78 3.13
C ILE A 250 6.07 28.09 3.42
N HIS A 251 5.38 27.17 4.10
CA HIS A 251 3.98 27.34 4.50
C HIS A 251 3.76 28.60 5.35
N THR A 252 4.59 28.79 6.38
CA THR A 252 4.50 29.95 7.27
C THR A 252 4.72 31.26 6.50
N PHE A 253 5.68 31.26 5.56
CA PHE A 253 6.00 32.42 4.73
C PHE A 253 4.90 32.74 3.71
N ALA A 254 4.32 31.71 3.08
CA ALA A 254 3.19 31.85 2.16
C ALA A 254 1.94 32.39 2.87
N ALA A 255 1.68 31.93 4.09
CA ALA A 255 0.55 32.40 4.91
C ALA A 255 0.73 33.84 5.41
N ASN A 256 1.98 34.28 5.65
CA ASN A 256 2.30 35.59 6.23
C ASN A 256 3.38 36.31 5.40
N PRO A 257 3.05 36.76 4.17
CA PRO A 257 4.02 37.46 3.33
C PRO A 257 4.42 38.79 4.00
N SER A 258 5.72 39.09 3.98
CA SER A 258 6.28 40.29 4.64
C SER A 258 7.56 40.78 3.94
N GLY A 259 8.00 42.00 4.31
CA GLY A 259 9.22 42.61 3.80
C GLY A 259 9.01 43.54 2.60
N SER A 260 10.07 43.74 1.82
CA SER A 260 10.06 44.39 0.50
C SER A 260 9.96 43.35 -0.62
N ILE A 261 9.61 43.76 -1.85
CA ILE A 261 9.62 42.88 -3.03
C ILE A 261 10.98 42.17 -3.17
N THR A 262 12.09 42.91 -3.06
CA THR A 262 13.45 42.35 -3.21
C THR A 262 13.77 41.30 -2.14
N SER A 263 13.47 41.60 -0.86
CA SER A 263 13.68 40.63 0.22
C SER A 263 12.73 39.44 0.09
N TYR A 264 11.50 39.64 -0.37
CA TYR A 264 10.53 38.57 -0.58
C TYR A 264 11.00 37.61 -1.68
N THR A 265 11.42 38.13 -2.84
CA THR A 265 11.99 37.31 -3.94
C THR A 265 13.20 36.52 -3.47
N ALA A 266 14.11 37.14 -2.71
CA ALA A 266 15.28 36.46 -2.17
C ALA A 266 14.89 35.32 -1.22
N THR A 267 13.94 35.57 -0.31
CA THR A 267 13.45 34.55 0.64
C THR A 267 12.73 33.40 -0.06
N VAL A 268 11.86 33.66 -1.05
CA VAL A 268 11.20 32.60 -1.83
C VAL A 268 12.23 31.69 -2.49
N LYS A 269 13.25 32.27 -3.15
CA LYS A 269 14.32 31.51 -3.79
C LYS A 269 15.13 30.71 -2.77
N GLN A 270 15.52 31.32 -1.65
CA GLN A 270 16.26 30.65 -0.59
C GLN A 270 15.49 29.44 -0.04
N LEU A 271 14.19 29.59 0.21
CA LEU A 271 13.36 28.51 0.74
C LEU A 271 13.19 27.36 -0.27
N ASP A 272 13.03 27.68 -1.56
CA ASP A 272 13.00 26.68 -2.64
C ASP A 272 14.33 25.91 -2.74
N ASP A 273 15.46 26.62 -2.68
CA ASP A 273 16.80 26.02 -2.69
C ASP A 273 17.03 25.14 -1.44
N GLU A 274 16.58 25.57 -0.25
CA GLU A 274 16.64 24.79 0.98
C GLU A 274 15.82 23.49 0.88
N PHE A 275 14.61 23.58 0.34
CA PHE A 275 13.74 22.42 0.11
C PHE A 275 14.36 21.45 -0.90
N LYS A 276 14.85 21.95 -2.04
CA LYS A 276 15.51 21.15 -3.08
C LYS A 276 16.78 20.46 -2.57
N ASN A 277 17.58 21.16 -1.78
CA ASN A 277 18.77 20.57 -1.17
C ASN A 277 18.40 19.45 -0.19
N SER A 278 17.39 19.66 0.65
CA SER A 278 16.88 18.64 1.57
C SER A 278 16.32 17.42 0.82
N ALA A 279 15.59 17.64 -0.27
CA ALA A 279 15.11 16.60 -1.17
C ALA A 279 16.24 15.81 -1.83
N ARG A 280 17.32 16.46 -2.25
CA ARG A 280 18.51 15.82 -2.82
C ARG A 280 19.21 14.93 -1.80
N LEU A 281 19.41 15.43 -0.58
CA LEU A 281 20.04 14.66 0.51
C LEU A 281 19.19 13.44 0.87
N LEU A 282 17.88 13.60 0.94
CA LEU A 282 16.97 12.48 1.20
C LEU A 282 17.12 11.40 0.13
N LYS A 283 17.08 11.75 -1.16
CA LYS A 283 17.21 10.78 -2.27
C LYS A 283 18.53 10.01 -2.24
N ALA A 284 19.64 10.69 -1.93
CA ALA A 284 20.95 10.07 -1.87
C ALA A 284 21.09 9.06 -0.72
N GLY A 285 20.29 9.21 0.34
CA GLY A 285 20.30 8.36 1.54
C GLY A 285 19.09 7.44 1.68
N LEU A 286 18.31 7.19 0.61
CA LEU A 286 17.15 6.29 0.69
C LEU A 286 17.59 4.82 0.68
N PRO A 287 17.15 4.01 1.67
CA PRO A 287 17.29 2.57 1.61
C PRO A 287 16.48 1.99 0.46
N GLU A 288 16.96 0.87 -0.08
CA GLU A 288 16.43 0.20 -1.29
C GLU A 288 14.90 0.03 -1.25
N LYS A 289 14.34 -0.47 -0.14
CA LYS A 289 12.88 -0.65 0.00
C LYS A 289 12.06 0.63 -0.17
N ILE A 290 12.55 1.77 0.35
CA ILE A 290 11.86 3.05 0.19
C ILE A 290 12.07 3.56 -1.23
N SER A 291 13.28 3.41 -1.78
CA SER A 291 13.59 3.78 -3.16
C SER A 291 12.69 3.05 -4.17
N ASP A 292 12.53 1.73 -4.03
CA ASP A 292 11.69 0.92 -4.90
C ASP A 292 10.22 1.37 -4.84
N LYS A 293 9.71 1.58 -3.62
CA LYS A 293 8.34 2.07 -3.42
C LYS A 293 8.15 3.49 -3.96
N LEU A 294 9.19 4.32 -3.89
CA LEU A 294 9.19 5.65 -4.48
C LEU A 294 9.11 5.55 -6.01
N ILE A 295 9.94 4.72 -6.65
CA ILE A 295 9.92 4.47 -8.10
C ILE A 295 8.55 3.96 -8.57
N GLU A 296 7.95 3.02 -7.84
CA GLU A 296 6.59 2.54 -8.09
C GLU A 296 5.59 3.71 -8.02
N SER A 297 5.70 4.55 -6.99
CA SER A 297 4.82 5.69 -6.76
C SER A 297 5.00 6.80 -7.80
N LYS A 298 6.21 7.01 -8.36
CA LYS A 298 6.45 7.97 -9.45
C LYS A 298 5.62 7.67 -10.70
N LYS A 299 5.32 6.39 -10.95
CA LYS A 299 4.47 5.97 -12.07
C LYS A 299 3.00 6.35 -11.84
N LYS A 300 2.57 6.40 -10.57
CA LYS A 300 1.18 6.67 -10.18
C LYS A 300 0.91 8.15 -9.93
N TYR A 301 1.88 8.89 -9.39
CA TYR A 301 1.68 10.26 -8.92
C TYR A 301 2.60 11.24 -9.67
N LYS A 302 1.99 12.12 -10.47
CA LYS A 302 2.70 13.14 -11.26
C LYS A 302 3.62 14.06 -10.42
N PRO A 303 3.22 14.56 -9.23
CA PRO A 303 4.11 15.41 -8.41
C PRO A 303 5.42 14.74 -7.96
N LEU A 304 5.48 13.40 -7.96
CA LEU A 304 6.70 12.65 -7.63
C LEU A 304 7.63 12.43 -8.81
N GLN A 305 7.30 12.88 -10.02
CA GLN A 305 8.17 12.72 -11.17
C GLN A 305 9.39 13.65 -11.08
N ASP A 306 9.16 14.89 -10.63
CA ASP A 306 10.20 15.92 -10.44
C ASP A 306 10.86 15.87 -9.03
N PHE A 307 10.20 15.13 -8.12
CA PHE A 307 10.71 14.00 -7.32
C PHE A 307 12.13 13.46 -7.43
#